data_AF-A0A3N5THW7-F1
#
_entry.id   AF-A0A3N5THW7-F1
#
_cell.length_a   1.000
_cell.length_b   1.000
_cell.length_c   1.000
_cell.angle_alpha   90.00
_cell.angle_beta   90.00
_cell.angle_gamma   90.00
#
_symmetry.space_group_name_H-M   'P 1'
#
loop_
_entity.id
_entity.type
_entity.pdbx_description
1 polymer ?
#
loop_
_entity_poly.entity_id
_entity_poly.type
_entity_poly.pdbx_seq_one_letter_code
_entity_poly.pdbx_strand_id
1 'polypeptide(L)'
;MKKFATIMAVVLVSAFIGGVAFAAPASKFAAQVSSVALVDWTTATTGQDGYTRVLYTTIKTPNKKDLLVGASFETGLYTKTLVKSSAGILDTSTAVAGIKIKVSVDGVAVNPGEVIYDKRAQTLSAKLGGILESCTDANGDGTIDILTECTFSDEEIELILDTMGAHHFNFVAANLEPGNHVVEVWAKIETLTQAAAGLADAKALVGKGSLTVEEVKATNTSDGIVFLE
;
A
#
# COMPACT_ATOMS: atom_id res chain seq x y z
N MET A 1 -65.59 43.87 9.17
CA MET A 1 -64.51 43.99 8.17
C MET A 1 -63.58 42.80 8.35
N LYS A 2 -63.38 42.05 7.25
CA LYS A 2 -62.69 40.75 7.17
C LYS A 2 -61.19 40.90 7.43
N LYS A 3 -60.60 40.01 8.24
CA LYS A 3 -59.23 39.51 8.03
C LYS A 3 -59.14 38.04 8.40
N PHE A 4 -59.02 37.23 7.35
CA PHE A 4 -58.59 35.84 7.36
C PHE A 4 -57.16 35.74 7.90
N ALA A 5 -56.87 34.77 8.76
CA ALA A 5 -55.51 34.34 9.07
C ALA A 5 -55.45 32.81 8.97
N THR A 6 -54.67 32.39 7.99
CA THR A 6 -54.54 31.06 7.42
C THR A 6 -53.83 30.09 8.37
N ILE A 7 -54.38 28.89 8.49
CA ILE A 7 -53.76 27.71 9.11
C ILE A 7 -52.64 27.23 8.18
N MET A 8 -51.39 27.23 8.65
CA MET A 8 -50.26 26.62 7.94
C MET A 8 -49.56 25.66 8.91
N ALA A 9 -49.92 24.37 8.80
CA ALA A 9 -49.26 23.29 9.50
C ALA A 9 -47.89 23.03 8.87
N VAL A 10 -46.82 23.40 9.56
CA VAL A 10 -45.45 23.00 9.21
C VAL A 10 -45.26 21.56 9.70
N VAL A 11 -45.34 20.61 8.79
CA VAL A 11 -44.92 19.22 9.02
C VAL A 11 -43.39 19.21 9.03
N LEU A 12 -42.80 19.10 10.22
CA LEU A 12 -41.39 18.76 10.38
C LEU A 12 -41.21 17.31 9.95
N VAL A 13 -40.67 17.09 8.75
CA VAL A 13 -40.18 15.76 8.33
C VAL A 13 -38.77 15.61 8.93
N SER A 14 -38.70 15.14 10.16
CA SER A 14 -37.48 14.59 10.74
C SER A 14 -37.23 13.21 10.13
N ALA A 15 -36.47 13.17 9.04
CA ALA A 15 -35.94 11.94 8.48
C ALA A 15 -34.87 11.37 9.43
N PHE A 16 -35.31 10.64 10.45
CA PHE A 16 -34.47 9.64 11.11
C PHE A 16 -34.17 8.55 10.09
N ILE A 17 -32.99 8.60 9.47
CA ILE A 17 -32.41 7.44 8.80
C ILE A 17 -31.95 6.51 9.93
N GLY A 18 -32.90 5.74 10.47
CA GLY A 18 -32.58 4.61 11.33
C GLY A 18 -31.81 3.61 10.48
N GLY A 19 -30.52 3.44 10.78
CA GLY A 19 -29.77 2.31 10.27
C GLY A 19 -30.51 1.04 10.66
N VAL A 20 -31.01 0.32 9.67
CA VAL A 20 -31.59 -1.01 9.89
C VAL A 20 -30.47 -1.92 10.36
N ALA A 21 -30.47 -2.23 11.66
CA ALA A 21 -29.64 -3.26 12.23
C ALA A 21 -30.18 -4.61 11.73
N PHE A 22 -29.66 -5.09 10.59
CA PHE A 22 -29.89 -6.45 10.18
C PHE A 22 -29.24 -7.36 11.24
N ALA A 23 -30.07 -8.14 11.94
CA ALA A 23 -29.60 -9.19 12.83
C ALA A 23 -28.90 -10.26 11.97
N ALA A 24 -27.58 -10.15 11.83
CA ALA A 24 -26.79 -11.21 11.24
C ALA A 24 -26.87 -12.45 12.16
N PRO A 25 -27.10 -13.66 11.61
CA PRO A 25 -27.01 -14.88 12.39
C PRO A 25 -25.59 -15.00 12.96
N ALA A 26 -25.46 -15.48 14.21
CA ALA A 26 -24.15 -15.82 14.76
C ALA A 26 -23.54 -16.92 13.89
N SER A 27 -22.47 -16.56 13.17
CA SER A 27 -21.76 -17.41 12.21
C SER A 27 -20.31 -17.42 12.60
N LYS A 28 -19.69 -18.61 12.57
CA LYS A 28 -18.25 -18.76 12.82
C LYS A 28 -17.37 -18.21 11.70
N PHE A 29 -17.98 -17.86 10.55
CA PHE A 29 -17.28 -17.39 9.37
C PHE A 29 -18.05 -16.26 8.68
N ALA A 30 -17.34 -15.23 8.27
CA ALA A 30 -17.84 -14.16 7.41
C ALA A 30 -16.81 -13.86 6.31
N ALA A 31 -17.27 -13.52 5.12
CA ALA A 31 -16.38 -13.20 4.02
C ALA A 31 -16.96 -12.09 3.12
N GLN A 32 -16.06 -11.38 2.45
CA GLN A 32 -16.37 -10.49 1.35
C GLN A 32 -15.32 -10.67 0.26
N VAL A 33 -15.74 -10.68 -1.00
CA VAL A 33 -14.87 -10.76 -2.17
C VAL A 33 -15.16 -9.60 -3.11
N SER A 34 -14.11 -9.05 -3.72
CA SER A 34 -14.20 -8.02 -4.76
C SER A 34 -13.53 -8.50 -6.04
N SER A 35 -14.20 -8.30 -7.17
CA SER A 35 -13.69 -8.59 -8.52
C SER A 35 -13.21 -7.35 -9.27
N VAL A 36 -13.20 -6.18 -8.64
CA VAL A 36 -12.83 -4.88 -9.23
C VAL A 36 -11.57 -4.35 -8.54
N ALA A 37 -10.79 -3.53 -9.25
CA ALA A 37 -9.69 -2.78 -8.64
C ALA A 37 -10.23 -1.91 -7.48
N LEU A 38 -9.64 -2.08 -6.31
CA LEU A 38 -10.07 -1.49 -5.05
C LEU A 38 -9.41 -0.13 -4.79
N VAL A 39 -8.15 0.03 -5.23
CA VAL A 39 -7.43 1.32 -5.18
C VAL A 39 -6.62 1.46 -6.46
N ASP A 40 -6.87 2.55 -7.19
CA ASP A 40 -6.16 2.89 -8.42
C ASP A 40 -5.04 3.91 -8.16
N TRP A 41 -4.06 3.97 -9.06
CA TRP A 41 -2.91 4.88 -8.99
C TRP A 41 -3.31 6.36 -9.08
N THR A 42 -4.52 6.67 -9.55
CA THR A 42 -5.08 8.03 -9.63
C THR A 42 -5.87 8.44 -8.37
N THR A 43 -6.31 7.48 -7.56
CA THR A 43 -7.18 7.69 -6.40
C THR A 43 -6.40 7.82 -5.09
N ALA A 44 -5.08 8.05 -5.17
CA ALA A 44 -4.23 8.17 -4.00
C ALA A 44 -4.79 9.21 -3.03
N THR A 45 -5.19 8.75 -1.84
CA THR A 45 -5.56 9.53 -0.64
C THR A 45 -6.90 10.29 -0.66
N THR A 46 -8.03 9.57 -0.57
CA THR A 46 -9.36 10.18 -0.27
C THR A 46 -9.90 9.89 1.14
N GLY A 47 -9.12 9.24 2.03
CA GLY A 47 -9.52 9.01 3.42
C GLY A 47 -8.60 9.67 4.46
N GLN A 48 -9.05 9.74 5.72
CA GLN A 48 -8.22 10.17 6.85
C GLN A 48 -6.91 9.38 6.87
N ASP A 49 -5.79 10.08 7.05
CA ASP A 49 -4.43 9.54 7.12
C ASP A 49 -3.92 8.81 5.86
N GLY A 50 -4.57 9.01 4.72
CA GLY A 50 -4.16 8.45 3.43
C GLY A 50 -4.60 7.00 3.18
N TYR A 51 -5.48 6.46 4.02
CA TYR A 51 -6.04 5.12 3.90
C TYR A 51 -7.41 5.12 3.19
N THR A 52 -7.65 4.11 2.38
CA THR A 52 -8.95 3.84 1.73
C THR A 52 -9.50 2.51 2.23
N ARG A 53 -10.77 2.47 2.64
CA ARG A 53 -11.44 1.22 3.01
C ARG A 53 -11.71 0.40 1.75
N VAL A 54 -11.15 -0.81 1.69
CA VAL A 54 -11.20 -1.66 0.50
C VAL A 54 -12.20 -2.82 0.63
N LEU A 55 -12.30 -3.41 1.82
CA LEU A 55 -13.25 -4.47 2.14
C LEU A 55 -13.76 -4.27 3.57
N TYR A 56 -14.98 -4.73 3.84
CA TYR A 56 -15.56 -4.79 5.17
C TYR A 56 -16.57 -5.94 5.30
N THR A 57 -16.70 -6.48 6.50
CA THR A 57 -17.76 -7.45 6.80
C THR A 57 -18.22 -7.28 8.23
N THR A 58 -19.31 -7.93 8.61
CA THR A 58 -19.77 -7.98 9.99
C THR A 58 -19.81 -9.42 10.47
N ILE A 59 -19.45 -9.63 11.73
CA ILE A 59 -19.50 -10.94 12.38
C ILE A 59 -20.10 -10.79 13.76
N LYS A 60 -20.93 -11.77 14.17
CA LYS A 60 -21.58 -11.76 15.48
C LYS A 60 -20.96 -12.83 16.37
N THR A 61 -20.29 -12.40 17.43
CA THR A 61 -19.69 -13.24 18.47
C THR A 61 -20.71 -13.55 19.56
N PRO A 62 -21.12 -14.82 19.78
CA PRO A 62 -22.10 -15.16 20.80
C PRO A 62 -21.52 -15.18 22.22
N ASN A 63 -20.21 -15.29 22.35
CA ASN A 63 -19.45 -15.30 23.59
C ASN A 63 -18.11 -14.58 23.36
N LYS A 64 -17.32 -14.40 24.42
CA LYS A 64 -15.96 -13.87 24.28
C LYS A 64 -15.13 -14.76 23.34
N LYS A 65 -14.62 -14.18 22.24
CA LYS A 65 -13.92 -14.91 21.16
C LYS A 65 -12.77 -14.10 20.58
N ASP A 66 -11.86 -14.81 19.95
CA ASP A 66 -10.82 -14.23 19.12
C ASP A 66 -11.29 -14.28 17.65
N LEU A 67 -10.85 -13.32 16.84
CA LEU A 67 -11.06 -13.32 15.40
C LEU A 67 -9.73 -13.53 14.68
N LEU A 68 -9.72 -14.48 13.75
CA LEU A 68 -8.70 -14.60 12.73
C LEU A 68 -9.21 -13.93 11.45
N VAL A 69 -8.51 -12.92 10.98
CA VAL A 69 -8.88 -12.15 9.80
C VAL A 69 -7.85 -12.36 8.71
N GLY A 70 -8.24 -13.04 7.63
CA GLY A 70 -7.43 -13.18 6.43
C GLY A 70 -7.82 -12.12 5.41
N ALA A 71 -6.89 -11.25 5.04
CA ALA A 71 -7.02 -10.41 3.87
C ALA A 71 -6.13 -10.97 2.76
N SER A 72 -6.56 -10.84 1.50
CA SER A 72 -5.78 -11.24 0.32
C SER A 72 -6.09 -10.29 -0.83
N PHE A 73 -5.06 -9.87 -1.57
CA PHE A 73 -5.21 -8.91 -2.67
C PHE A 73 -4.25 -9.20 -3.83
N GLU A 74 -4.73 -8.98 -5.04
CA GLU A 74 -3.87 -8.74 -6.21
C GLU A 74 -3.20 -7.38 -6.04
N THR A 75 -1.87 -7.32 -6.12
CA THR A 75 -1.10 -6.09 -6.02
C THR A 75 -0.36 -5.82 -7.32
N GLY A 76 -0.22 -4.55 -7.69
CA GLY A 76 0.59 -4.13 -8.83
C GLY A 76 1.48 -2.97 -8.45
N LEU A 77 2.77 -3.09 -8.74
CA LEU A 77 3.78 -2.04 -8.52
C LEU A 77 4.45 -1.68 -9.83
N TYR A 78 4.58 -0.39 -10.08
CA TYR A 78 5.29 0.18 -11.21
C TYR A 78 6.35 1.15 -10.69
N THR A 79 7.60 0.92 -11.09
CA THR A 79 8.74 1.79 -10.81
C THR A 79 9.48 2.04 -12.12
N LYS A 80 9.81 3.30 -12.38
CA LYS A 80 10.62 3.72 -13.51
C LYS A 80 11.75 4.58 -12.97
N THR A 81 12.97 4.23 -13.33
CA THR A 81 14.16 5.03 -13.11
C THR A 81 14.88 5.19 -14.44
N LEU A 82 15.28 6.40 -14.76
CA LEU A 82 16.09 6.73 -15.93
C LEU A 82 17.26 7.55 -15.43
N VAL A 83 18.46 7.22 -15.86
CA VAL A 83 19.65 8.04 -15.61
C VAL A 83 20.13 8.71 -16.89
N LYS A 84 20.67 9.92 -16.77
CA LYS A 84 21.29 10.72 -17.83
C LYS A 84 22.67 11.18 -17.36
N SER A 85 23.63 10.26 -17.43
CA SER A 85 25.03 10.57 -17.16
C SER A 85 25.74 11.06 -18.42
N SER A 86 26.65 12.01 -18.26
CA SER A 86 27.56 12.48 -19.31
C SER A 86 28.90 12.88 -18.70
N ALA A 87 29.97 12.82 -19.50
CA ALA A 87 31.33 13.19 -19.11
C ALA A 87 31.79 12.50 -17.79
N GLY A 88 31.37 11.25 -17.58
CA GLY A 88 31.65 10.47 -16.37
C GLY A 88 31.20 11.13 -15.07
N ILE A 89 30.18 11.98 -15.11
CA ILE A 89 29.48 12.46 -13.92
C ILE A 89 28.42 11.43 -13.54
N LEU A 90 28.49 10.92 -12.31
CA LEU A 90 27.51 9.96 -11.80
C LEU A 90 26.10 10.59 -11.78
N ASP A 91 25.12 9.89 -12.35
CA ASP A 91 23.70 10.24 -12.26
C ASP A 91 22.94 9.09 -11.58
N THR A 92 22.03 9.45 -10.66
CA THR A 92 21.26 8.50 -9.84
C THR A 92 19.78 8.86 -9.87
N SER A 93 18.93 7.86 -10.03
CA SER A 93 17.47 7.98 -9.93
C SER A 93 16.88 6.82 -9.12
N THR A 94 15.97 7.15 -8.21
CA THR A 94 15.31 6.26 -7.26
C THR A 94 13.79 6.35 -7.39
N ALA A 95 13.12 5.21 -7.46
CA ALA A 95 11.67 5.09 -7.44
C ALA A 95 11.25 3.99 -6.44
N VAL A 96 10.33 4.34 -5.54
CA VAL A 96 9.75 3.43 -4.55
C VAL A 96 8.24 3.45 -4.72
N ALA A 97 7.64 2.28 -4.83
CA ALA A 97 6.20 2.06 -4.77
C ALA A 97 5.90 1.02 -3.69
N GLY A 98 4.87 1.25 -2.89
CA GLY A 98 4.47 0.35 -1.82
C GLY A 98 2.98 0.38 -1.54
N ILE A 99 2.49 -0.73 -1.00
CA ILE A 99 1.12 -0.96 -0.58
C ILE A 99 1.16 -1.41 0.87
N LYS A 100 0.44 -0.69 1.71
CA LYS A 100 0.25 -1.02 3.12
C LYS A 100 -1.19 -1.40 3.37
N ILE A 101 -1.38 -2.43 4.18
CA ILE A 101 -2.69 -2.90 4.62
C ILE A 101 -2.74 -2.85 6.14
N LYS A 102 -3.89 -2.45 6.68
CA LYS A 102 -4.23 -2.63 8.08
C LYS A 102 -5.68 -3.10 8.21
N VAL A 103 -5.97 -3.77 9.30
CA VAL A 103 -7.33 -4.20 9.66
C VAL A 103 -7.75 -3.50 10.93
N SER A 104 -9.02 -3.11 10.98
CA SER A 104 -9.67 -2.64 12.21
C SER A 104 -10.92 -3.45 12.52
N VAL A 105 -11.20 -3.62 13.81
CA VAL A 105 -12.47 -4.15 14.29
C VAL A 105 -13.10 -3.09 15.19
N ASP A 106 -14.34 -2.70 14.89
CA ASP A 106 -15.06 -1.61 15.56
C ASP A 106 -14.27 -0.29 15.65
N GLY A 107 -13.50 0.00 14.59
CA GLY A 107 -12.64 1.18 14.50
C GLY A 107 -11.30 1.07 15.22
N VAL A 108 -11.02 -0.03 15.92
CA VAL A 108 -9.74 -0.27 16.61
C VAL A 108 -8.82 -1.14 15.75
N ALA A 109 -7.59 -0.70 15.52
CA ALA A 109 -6.60 -1.48 14.77
C ALA A 109 -6.27 -2.80 15.47
N VAL A 110 -6.13 -3.88 14.71
CA VAL A 110 -5.81 -5.22 15.23
C VAL A 110 -4.38 -5.63 14.91
N ASN A 111 -3.87 -6.64 15.62
CA ASN A 111 -2.49 -7.09 15.47
C ASN A 111 -2.25 -7.78 14.10
N PRO A 112 -1.04 -7.66 13.52
CA PRO A 112 0.13 -6.95 14.05
C PRO A 112 0.14 -5.43 13.78
N GLY A 113 -0.98 -4.86 13.32
CA GLY A 113 -1.08 -3.47 12.92
C GLY A 113 -0.91 -3.31 11.41
N GLU A 114 -0.22 -2.24 11.02
CA GLU A 114 0.10 -1.98 9.61
C GLU A 114 1.12 -3.00 9.09
N VAL A 115 0.82 -3.61 7.95
CA VAL A 115 1.73 -4.51 7.26
C VAL A 115 1.99 -4.00 5.84
N ILE A 116 3.22 -4.20 5.38
CA ILE A 116 3.57 -3.92 3.98
C ILE A 116 3.18 -5.15 3.17
N TYR A 117 2.20 -4.97 2.30
CA TYR A 117 1.68 -6.02 1.42
C TYR A 117 2.53 -6.20 0.19
N ASP A 118 3.01 -5.10 -0.37
CA ASP A 118 3.92 -5.14 -1.50
C ASP A 118 4.78 -3.89 -1.46
N LYS A 119 6.06 -4.01 -1.78
CA LYS A 119 6.99 -2.89 -1.88
C LYS A 119 8.01 -3.22 -2.94
N ARG A 120 8.35 -2.21 -3.74
CA ARG A 120 9.49 -2.20 -4.64
C ARG A 120 10.19 -0.86 -4.50
N ALA A 121 11.44 -0.89 -4.08
CA ALA A 121 12.38 0.20 -4.21
C ALA A 121 13.39 -0.15 -5.31
N GLN A 122 13.59 0.79 -6.22
CA GLN A 122 14.50 0.67 -7.34
C GLN A 122 15.38 1.89 -7.40
N THR A 123 16.70 1.70 -7.37
CA THR A 123 17.68 2.76 -7.59
C THR A 123 18.55 2.37 -8.77
N LEU A 124 18.63 3.24 -9.77
CA LEU A 124 19.52 3.10 -10.91
C LEU A 124 20.56 4.23 -10.84
N SER A 125 21.82 3.85 -10.92
CA SER A 125 22.95 4.76 -10.96
C SER A 125 23.82 4.43 -12.17
N ALA A 126 24.30 5.44 -12.87
CA ALA A 126 25.26 5.22 -13.95
C ALA A 126 26.25 6.37 -14.07
N LYS A 127 27.46 6.01 -14.48
CA LYS A 127 28.55 6.92 -14.86
C LYS A 127 29.00 6.53 -16.26
N LEU A 128 28.57 7.30 -17.26
CA LEU A 128 28.67 6.99 -18.69
C LEU A 128 29.37 8.10 -19.46
N GLY A 129 29.88 7.74 -20.64
CA GLY A 129 30.56 8.63 -21.57
C GLY A 129 32.08 8.56 -21.49
N GLY A 130 32.63 7.40 -21.10
CA GLY A 130 34.05 7.04 -20.96
C GLY A 130 34.98 8.24 -21.06
N ILE A 131 35.32 8.83 -19.91
CA ILE A 131 36.16 10.03 -19.91
C ILE A 131 37.51 9.61 -20.49
N LEU A 132 37.81 10.11 -21.68
CA LEU A 132 39.17 10.11 -22.18
C LEU A 132 40.00 10.96 -21.22
N GLU A 133 40.76 10.30 -20.35
CA GLU A 133 41.55 10.98 -19.33
C GLU A 133 42.76 11.65 -19.96
N SER A 134 43.44 10.94 -20.86
CA SER A 134 44.58 11.47 -21.61
C SER A 134 44.78 10.69 -22.90
N CYS A 135 45.28 11.38 -23.93
CA CYS A 135 45.92 10.75 -25.07
C CYS A 135 47.27 11.41 -25.28
N THR A 136 48.31 10.62 -25.48
CA THR A 136 49.64 11.12 -25.82
C THR A 136 50.25 10.20 -26.86
N ASP A 137 50.74 10.76 -27.97
CA ASP A 137 51.57 10.05 -28.95
C ASP A 137 52.83 9.52 -28.26
N ALA A 138 52.77 8.27 -27.83
CA ALA A 138 53.76 7.63 -26.98
C ALA A 138 54.90 7.06 -27.82
N ASN A 139 54.63 6.77 -29.10
CA ASN A 139 55.59 6.19 -30.04
C ASN A 139 56.28 7.24 -30.95
N GLY A 140 55.75 8.48 -30.99
CA GLY A 140 56.29 9.61 -31.74
C GLY A 140 56.05 9.56 -33.25
N ASP A 141 55.05 8.80 -33.72
CA ASP A 141 54.77 8.60 -35.15
C ASP A 141 53.86 9.68 -35.76
N GLY A 142 53.35 10.61 -34.94
CA GLY A 142 52.47 11.70 -35.36
C GLY A 142 51.00 11.32 -35.47
N THR A 143 50.63 10.10 -35.08
CA THR A 143 49.26 9.58 -34.99
C THR A 143 48.96 9.19 -33.54
N ILE A 144 47.71 9.34 -33.11
CA ILE A 144 47.27 8.84 -31.81
C ILE A 144 46.47 7.56 -32.03
N ASP A 145 46.99 6.43 -31.56
CA ASP A 145 46.27 5.16 -31.49
C ASP A 145 45.41 5.11 -30.23
N ILE A 146 44.09 5.21 -30.42
CA ILE A 146 43.10 5.22 -29.35
C ILE A 146 43.16 3.97 -28.45
N LEU A 147 43.58 2.82 -28.98
CA LEU A 147 43.60 1.56 -28.24
C LEU A 147 44.84 1.40 -27.36
N THR A 148 45.94 2.07 -27.69
CA THR A 148 47.24 1.87 -27.02
C THR A 148 47.84 3.14 -26.40
N GLU A 149 47.36 4.31 -26.81
CA GLU A 149 47.94 5.61 -26.45
C GLU A 149 46.95 6.55 -25.75
N CYS A 150 45.74 6.06 -25.47
CA CYS A 150 44.72 6.77 -24.74
C CYS A 150 44.30 6.00 -23.47
N THR A 151 44.07 6.72 -22.38
CA THR A 151 43.54 6.18 -21.13
C THR A 151 42.08 6.59 -20.96
N PHE A 152 41.26 5.65 -20.51
CA PHE A 152 39.83 5.85 -20.28
C PHE A 152 39.50 5.58 -18.82
N SER A 153 38.61 6.40 -18.25
CA SER A 153 37.99 6.08 -16.97
C SER A 153 36.95 4.99 -17.14
N ASP A 154 36.82 4.09 -16.17
CA ASP A 154 35.78 3.07 -16.17
C ASP A 154 34.37 3.68 -16.18
N GLU A 155 33.50 3.04 -16.97
CA GLU A 155 32.06 3.27 -16.98
C GLU A 155 31.38 2.26 -16.06
N GLU A 156 30.38 2.70 -15.31
CA GLU A 156 29.67 1.85 -14.36
C GLU A 156 28.16 2.06 -14.46
N ILE A 157 27.43 0.95 -14.25
CA ILE A 157 25.98 0.92 -14.11
C ILE A 157 25.66 0.07 -12.90
N GLU A 158 24.93 0.64 -11.95
CA GLU A 158 24.44 -0.05 -10.75
C GLU A 158 22.92 -0.04 -10.75
N LEU A 159 22.33 -1.20 -10.46
CA LEU A 159 20.90 -1.34 -10.24
C LEU A 159 20.68 -2.02 -8.88
N ILE A 160 20.07 -1.27 -7.96
CA ILE A 160 19.65 -1.77 -6.65
C ILE A 160 18.15 -2.00 -6.68
N LEU A 161 17.73 -3.21 -6.30
CA LEU A 161 16.34 -3.59 -6.16
C LEU A 161 16.11 -4.17 -4.76
N ASP A 162 15.15 -3.58 -4.05
CA ASP A 162 14.63 -4.09 -2.77
C ASP A 162 13.13 -4.31 -2.93
N THR A 163 12.70 -5.57 -2.74
CA THR A 163 11.32 -5.98 -2.92
C THR A 163 10.83 -6.79 -1.73
N MET A 164 9.60 -6.55 -1.30
CA MET A 164 8.93 -7.33 -0.26
C MET A 164 7.47 -7.52 -0.64
N GLY A 165 6.92 -8.72 -0.45
CA GLY A 165 5.55 -9.04 -0.85
C GLY A 165 4.87 -10.05 0.07
N ALA A 166 3.60 -9.81 0.35
CA ALA A 166 2.65 -10.67 1.03
C ALA A 166 1.27 -10.46 0.37
N HIS A 167 0.85 -11.40 -0.49
CA HIS A 167 -0.45 -11.29 -1.20
C HIS A 167 -1.63 -11.84 -0.38
N HIS A 168 -1.33 -12.36 0.81
CA HIS A 168 -2.25 -12.71 1.88
C HIS A 168 -1.56 -12.43 3.21
N PHE A 169 -2.30 -11.87 4.17
CA PHE A 169 -1.79 -11.71 5.54
C PHE A 169 -2.91 -11.99 6.55
N ASN A 170 -2.52 -12.58 7.69
CA ASN A 170 -3.44 -12.87 8.78
C ASN A 170 -3.30 -11.81 9.87
N PHE A 171 -4.43 -11.28 10.28
CA PHE A 171 -4.58 -10.36 11.39
C PHE A 171 -5.38 -11.02 12.49
N VAL A 172 -5.13 -10.59 13.72
CA VAL A 172 -5.72 -11.22 14.89
C VAL A 172 -6.28 -10.17 15.83
N ALA A 173 -7.56 -10.36 16.17
CA ALA A 173 -8.24 -9.58 17.17
C ALA A 173 -8.54 -10.51 18.37
N ALA A 174 -7.96 -10.25 19.53
CA ALA A 174 -8.12 -11.11 20.70
C ALA A 174 -9.24 -10.59 21.62
N ASN A 175 -9.90 -11.51 22.34
CA ASN A 175 -10.78 -11.20 23.46
C ASN A 175 -11.96 -10.26 23.15
N LEU A 176 -12.60 -10.38 21.99
CA LEU A 176 -13.75 -9.56 21.65
C LEU A 176 -14.94 -9.92 22.54
N GLU A 177 -15.59 -8.89 23.07
CA GLU A 177 -16.82 -9.04 23.85
C GLU A 177 -17.96 -9.57 22.98
N PRO A 178 -18.96 -10.28 23.55
CA PRO A 178 -20.09 -10.77 22.77
C PRO A 178 -20.85 -9.62 22.10
N GLY A 179 -21.02 -9.68 20.78
CA GLY A 179 -21.66 -8.59 20.06
C GLY A 179 -21.59 -8.73 18.55
N ASN A 180 -22.12 -7.73 17.85
CA ASN A 180 -21.89 -7.56 16.41
C ASN A 180 -20.66 -6.69 16.24
N HIS A 181 -19.68 -7.18 15.51
CA HIS A 181 -18.45 -6.46 15.21
C HIS A 181 -18.38 -6.12 13.72
N VAL A 182 -17.88 -4.92 13.42
CA VAL A 182 -17.57 -4.48 12.06
C VAL A 182 -16.08 -4.65 11.83
N VAL A 183 -15.72 -5.49 10.87
CA VAL A 183 -14.33 -5.71 10.45
C VAL A 183 -14.09 -4.95 9.17
N GLU A 184 -13.06 -4.12 9.13
CA GLU A 184 -12.71 -3.27 7.99
C GLU A 184 -11.25 -3.47 7.60
N VAL A 185 -11.00 -3.60 6.30
CA VAL A 185 -9.66 -3.64 5.72
C VAL A 185 -9.39 -2.31 5.04
N TRP A 186 -8.24 -1.73 5.34
CA TRP A 186 -7.81 -0.44 4.84
C TRP A 186 -6.50 -0.59 4.07
N ALA A 187 -6.43 0.04 2.91
CA ALA A 187 -5.24 0.07 2.07
C ALA A 187 -4.69 1.48 1.90
N LYS A 188 -3.37 1.60 1.84
CA LYS A 188 -2.66 2.84 1.55
C LYS A 188 -1.59 2.58 0.51
N ILE A 189 -1.51 3.47 -0.48
CA ILE A 189 -0.42 3.50 -1.46
C ILE A 189 0.62 4.51 -0.97
N GLU A 190 1.89 4.12 -1.01
CA GLU A 190 3.02 5.01 -0.75
C GLU A 190 3.95 5.00 -1.96
N THR A 191 4.32 6.19 -2.43
CA THR A 191 5.28 6.37 -3.50
C THR A 191 6.32 7.39 -3.10
N LEU A 192 7.57 7.16 -3.51
CA LEU A 192 8.68 8.08 -3.35
C LEU A 192 9.48 8.07 -4.64
N THR A 193 9.79 9.24 -5.18
CA THR A 193 10.63 9.37 -6.38
C THR A 193 11.68 10.43 -6.14
N GLN A 194 12.89 10.15 -6.60
CA GLN A 194 14.02 11.08 -6.58
C GLN A 194 14.80 10.87 -7.86
N ALA A 195 15.14 11.94 -8.56
CA ALA A 195 15.96 11.89 -9.76
C ALA A 195 16.91 13.09 -9.76
N ALA A 196 18.14 12.88 -10.22
CA ALA A 196 19.07 13.95 -10.54
C ALA A 196 18.79 14.49 -11.96
N ALA A 197 19.66 14.27 -12.94
CA ALA A 197 19.41 14.69 -14.33
C ALA A 197 18.42 13.77 -15.07
N GLY A 198 18.22 12.57 -14.52
CA GLY A 198 17.33 11.52 -14.98
C GLY A 198 15.82 11.76 -14.80
N LEU A 199 15.07 10.67 -14.67
CA LEU A 199 13.63 10.67 -14.34
C LEU A 199 13.30 9.54 -13.36
N ALA A 200 12.33 9.76 -12.50
CA ALA A 200 11.75 8.74 -11.63
C ALA A 200 10.22 8.81 -11.64
N ASP A 201 9.55 7.66 -11.74
CA ASP A 201 8.09 7.54 -11.62
C ASP A 201 7.75 6.27 -10.83
N ALA A 202 6.72 6.35 -9.99
CA ALA A 202 6.31 5.27 -9.11
C ALA A 202 4.78 5.25 -8.96
N LYS A 203 4.19 4.08 -9.14
CA LYS A 203 2.74 3.85 -9.03
C LYS A 203 2.47 2.51 -8.38
N ALA A 204 1.33 2.40 -7.70
CA ALA A 204 0.85 1.13 -7.17
C ALA A 204 -0.66 1.01 -7.40
N LEU A 205 -1.17 -0.22 -7.33
CA LEU A 205 -2.60 -0.52 -7.40
C LEU A 205 -2.95 -1.70 -6.49
N VAL A 206 -4.17 -1.66 -5.93
CA VAL A 206 -4.78 -2.79 -5.23
C VAL A 206 -5.93 -3.30 -6.10
N GLY A 207 -5.78 -4.53 -6.59
CA GLY A 207 -6.70 -5.21 -7.49
C GLY A 207 -7.81 -5.95 -6.76
N LYS A 208 -8.19 -7.12 -7.29
CA LYS A 208 -9.18 -8.00 -6.68
C LYS A 208 -8.72 -8.47 -5.32
N GLY A 209 -9.66 -8.83 -4.45
CA GLY A 209 -9.31 -9.32 -3.13
C GLY A 209 -10.41 -10.04 -2.41
N SER A 210 -10.01 -10.72 -1.33
CA SER A 210 -10.89 -11.43 -0.42
C SER A 210 -10.59 -11.06 1.02
N LEU A 211 -11.65 -10.85 1.79
CA LEU A 211 -11.66 -10.75 3.24
C LEU A 211 -12.35 -12.00 3.76
N THR A 212 -11.71 -12.66 4.71
CA THR A 212 -12.25 -13.79 5.47
C THR A 212 -12.08 -13.50 6.95
N VAL A 213 -13.10 -13.78 7.74
CA VAL A 213 -13.12 -13.58 9.18
C VAL A 213 -13.65 -14.86 9.81
N GLU A 214 -12.88 -15.43 10.72
CA GLU A 214 -13.23 -16.65 11.44
C GLU A 214 -13.20 -16.42 12.95
N GLU A 215 -14.21 -16.93 13.65
CA GLU A 215 -14.18 -17.03 15.11
C GLU A 215 -13.27 -18.18 15.53
N VAL A 216 -12.19 -17.86 16.22
CA VAL A 216 -11.23 -18.86 16.72
C VAL A 216 -11.21 -18.87 18.25
N LYS A 217 -10.71 -19.98 18.79
CA LYS A 217 -10.41 -20.12 20.22
C LYS A 217 -8.94 -20.47 20.35
N ALA A 218 -8.13 -19.54 20.84
CA ALA A 218 -6.72 -19.80 21.10
C ALA A 218 -6.54 -20.85 22.21
N THR A 219 -5.46 -21.63 22.12
CA THR A 219 -5.11 -22.65 23.12
C THR A 219 -4.38 -22.06 24.34
N ASN A 220 -3.89 -20.81 24.24
CA ASN A 220 -2.66 -20.47 24.94
C ASN A 220 -2.82 -19.78 26.31
N THR A 221 -3.96 -19.14 26.65
CA THR A 221 -4.17 -18.56 28.00
C THR A 221 -5.66 -18.29 28.27
N SER A 222 -6.01 -17.95 29.51
CA SER A 222 -7.32 -17.40 29.89
C SER A 222 -7.66 -16.08 29.17
N ASP A 223 -6.64 -15.43 28.59
CA ASP A 223 -6.70 -14.12 27.94
C ASP A 223 -6.39 -14.18 26.42
N GLY A 224 -6.62 -15.31 25.74
CA GLY A 224 -6.61 -15.37 24.26
C GLY A 224 -5.24 -15.57 23.58
N ILE A 225 -4.98 -14.85 22.49
CA ILE A 225 -3.78 -15.00 21.64
C ILE A 225 -2.60 -14.20 22.20
N VAL A 226 -1.42 -14.83 22.24
CA VAL A 226 -0.16 -14.19 22.67
C VAL A 226 0.45 -13.44 21.49
N PHE A 227 0.74 -12.16 21.69
CA PHE A 227 1.51 -11.33 20.77
C PHE A 227 2.95 -11.24 21.27
N LEU A 228 3.92 -11.43 20.38
CA LEU A 228 5.32 -11.21 20.68
C LEU A 228 5.65 -9.77 20.28
N GLU A 229 6.17 -8.99 21.23
CA GLU A 229 6.71 -7.64 20.98
C GLU A 229 8.18 -7.71 20.53
#